data_AF-A0A8J9ZJ21-F1
#
_entry.id   AF-A0A8J9ZJ21-F1
#
_cell.length_a   1.000
_cell.length_b   1.000
_cell.length_c   1.000
_cell.angle_alpha   90.00
_cell.angle_beta   90.00
_cell.angle_gamma   90.00
#
_symmetry.space_group_name_H-M   'P 1'
#
loop_
_entity.id
_entity.type
_entity.pdbx_description
1 polymer ?
#
loop_
_entity_poly.entity_id
_entity_poly.type
_entity_poly.pdbx_seq_one_letter_code
_entity_poly.pdbx_strand_id
1 'polypeptide(L)'
;MFHITTLTTVKDRDSKWFNEPEFVSVYAPPNPPTPQDEKVYFFFREVAVEHAIVGRAVYSRVAQVCKNDQGGTTHYLGGFFTTFLKARIDCSIPGNVPFYFDEIQGTFVFDEGGRDIIYGVFTTPENSVLGSAVCVYSIAAIRQLFSM
;
A
#
# COMPACT_ATOMS: atom_id res chain seq x y z
N MET A 1 -7.40 11.95 30.02
CA MET A 1 -8.07 12.01 28.70
C MET A 1 -7.01 11.71 27.66
N PHE A 2 -7.04 10.54 27.04
CA PHE A 2 -6.10 10.21 25.97
C PHE A 2 -6.46 11.06 24.76
N HIS A 3 -5.54 11.92 24.32
CA HIS A 3 -5.71 12.66 23.08
C HIS A 3 -5.54 11.66 21.93
N ILE A 4 -6.64 11.27 21.28
CA ILE A 4 -6.62 10.46 20.07
C ILE A 4 -6.62 11.45 18.90
N THR A 5 -5.51 11.56 18.19
CA THR A 5 -5.45 12.26 16.92
C THR A 5 -5.95 11.31 15.84
N THR A 6 -7.13 11.60 15.29
CA THR A 6 -7.68 10.85 14.15
C THR A 6 -7.38 11.62 12.87
N LEU A 7 -6.57 11.04 12.01
CA LEU A 7 -6.38 11.50 10.64
C LEU A 7 -7.13 10.57 9.69
N THR A 8 -7.84 11.15 8.72
CA THR A 8 -8.60 10.39 7.72
C THR A 8 -8.07 10.66 6.32
N THR A 9 -8.51 9.85 5.37
CA THR A 9 -8.46 10.23 3.95
C THR A 9 -9.62 11.18 3.64
N VAL A 10 -9.48 12.07 2.66
CA VAL A 10 -10.40 13.21 2.41
C VAL A 10 -11.88 12.82 2.47
N LYS A 11 -12.69 13.73 3.04
CA LYS A 11 -14.14 13.63 3.16
C LYS A 11 -14.78 13.78 1.77
N ASP A 12 -15.54 12.76 1.41
CA ASP A 12 -16.36 12.59 0.20
C ASP A 12 -15.62 12.15 -1.09
N ARG A 13 -15.57 10.82 -1.27
CA ARG A 13 -15.47 10.11 -2.57
C ARG A 13 -14.25 10.38 -3.45
N ASP A 14 -13.11 10.79 -2.89
CA ASP A 14 -11.88 10.81 -3.69
C ASP A 14 -11.29 9.40 -3.81
N SER A 15 -11.68 8.69 -4.87
CA SER A 15 -11.17 7.36 -5.21
C SER A 15 -9.65 7.35 -5.45
N LYS A 16 -9.01 8.52 -5.56
CA LYS A 16 -7.54 8.64 -5.58
C LYS A 16 -6.90 8.28 -4.25
N TRP A 17 -7.63 8.35 -3.13
CA TRP A 17 -7.14 7.89 -1.83
C TRP A 17 -7.35 6.39 -1.67
N PHE A 18 -8.61 5.97 -1.65
CA PHE A 18 -9.02 4.58 -1.59
C PHE A 18 -10.27 4.36 -2.42
N ASN A 19 -10.35 3.25 -3.15
CA ASN A 19 -11.51 2.91 -3.96
C ASN A 19 -11.97 1.47 -3.67
N GLU A 20 -12.96 1.32 -2.78
CA GLU A 20 -13.39 0.00 -2.28
C GLU A 20 -12.20 -0.85 -1.76
N PRO A 21 -11.40 -0.35 -0.79
CA PRO A 21 -10.21 -1.05 -0.35
C PRO A 21 -10.53 -2.26 0.54
N GLU A 22 -9.71 -3.28 0.44
CA GLU A 22 -9.61 -4.38 1.40
C GLU A 22 -8.20 -4.41 1.99
N PHE A 23 -8.09 -3.99 3.25
CA PHE A 23 -6.82 -3.93 3.98
C PHE A 23 -6.39 -5.32 4.44
N VAL A 24 -5.12 -5.67 4.23
CA VAL A 24 -4.58 -6.98 4.61
C VAL A 24 -3.56 -6.91 5.75
N SER A 25 -2.78 -5.82 5.83
CA SER A 25 -1.80 -5.65 6.90
C SER A 25 -1.28 -4.22 7.01
N VAL A 26 -0.62 -3.95 8.14
CA VAL A 26 0.11 -2.72 8.41
C VAL A 26 1.51 -3.07 8.90
N TYR A 27 2.51 -2.29 8.48
CA TYR A 27 3.89 -2.46 8.92
C TYR A 27 4.57 -1.12 9.19
N ALA A 28 5.26 -1.03 10.33
CA ALA A 28 6.09 0.11 10.67
C ALA A 28 7.50 -0.39 10.99
N PRO A 29 8.50 -0.12 10.13
CA PRO A 29 9.89 -0.50 10.40
C PRO A 29 10.33 0.01 11.78
N PRO A 30 10.90 -0.86 12.64
CA PRO A 30 11.34 -0.49 13.97
C PRO A 30 12.61 0.38 13.93
N ASN A 31 13.46 0.18 12.92
CA ASN A 31 14.75 0.85 12.77
C ASN A 31 14.84 1.55 11.40
N PRO A 32 14.20 2.72 11.23
CA PRO A 32 14.28 3.47 9.98
C PRO A 32 15.71 4.05 9.77
N PRO A 33 16.25 4.07 8.54
CA PRO A 33 17.59 4.59 8.26
C PRO A 33 17.74 6.08 8.52
N THR A 34 16.67 6.85 8.27
CA THR A 34 16.62 8.30 8.46
C THR A 34 15.31 8.71 9.14
N PRO A 35 15.24 9.90 9.77
CA PRO A 35 13.99 10.44 10.29
C PRO A 35 12.90 10.60 9.21
N GLN A 36 13.29 10.84 7.95
CA GLN A 36 12.34 10.93 6.83
C GLN A 36 11.72 9.56 6.49
N ASP A 37 12.40 8.46 6.83
CA ASP A 37 11.93 7.08 6.65
C ASP A 37 11.04 6.58 7.78
N GLU A 38 10.71 7.43 8.77
CA GLU A 38 9.73 7.13 9.82
C GLU A 38 8.31 7.10 9.24
N LYS A 39 8.00 6.00 8.56
CA LYS A 39 6.72 5.76 7.89
C LYS A 39 5.95 4.60 8.51
N VAL A 40 4.65 4.59 8.26
CA VAL A 40 3.77 3.44 8.40
C VAL A 40 3.31 3.02 7.00
N TYR A 41 3.40 1.73 6.70
CA TYR A 41 3.00 1.15 5.43
C TYR A 41 1.72 0.36 5.59
N PHE A 42 0.76 0.56 4.68
CA PHE A 42 -0.49 -0.18 4.62
C PHE A 42 -0.50 -1.02 3.35
N PHE A 43 -0.79 -2.32 3.48
CA PHE A 43 -0.97 -3.21 2.35
C PHE A 43 -2.46 -3.51 2.20
N PHE A 44 -2.95 -3.37 0.98
CA PHE A 44 -4.36 -3.53 0.66
C PHE A 44 -4.53 -3.83 -0.83
N ARG A 45 -5.71 -4.27 -1.21
CA ARG A 45 -6.16 -4.29 -2.61
C ARG A 45 -7.36 -3.36 -2.76
N GLU A 46 -7.54 -2.78 -3.93
CA GLU A 46 -8.64 -1.85 -4.22
C GLU A 46 -9.05 -1.93 -5.68
N VAL A 47 -10.21 -1.37 -6.02
CA VAL A 47 -10.64 -1.22 -7.42
C VAL A 47 -9.75 -0.16 -8.11
N ALA A 48 -9.05 -0.57 -9.16
CA ALA A 48 -8.10 0.25 -9.89
C ALA A 48 -8.80 1.34 -10.72
N VAL A 49 -8.75 2.59 -10.23
CA VAL A 49 -9.32 3.75 -10.92
C VAL A 49 -8.66 4.00 -12.28
N GLU A 50 -7.38 3.67 -12.42
CA GLU A 50 -6.62 3.82 -13.67
C GLU A 50 -7.03 2.83 -14.76
N HIS A 51 -7.76 1.76 -14.39
CA HIS A 51 -8.22 0.74 -15.33
C HIS A 51 -9.71 0.82 -15.66
N ALA A 52 -10.42 1.80 -15.08
CA ALA A 52 -11.87 1.95 -15.19
C ALA A 52 -12.39 2.10 -16.64
N ILE A 53 -11.53 2.50 -17.58
CA ILE A 53 -11.87 2.64 -19.01
C ILE A 53 -12.07 1.28 -19.68
N VAL A 54 -11.31 0.26 -19.28
CA VAL A 54 -11.31 -1.07 -19.90
C VAL A 54 -12.22 -2.04 -19.16
N GLY A 55 -12.39 -1.83 -17.85
CA GLY A 55 -13.29 -2.61 -17.02
C GLY A 55 -12.98 -2.45 -15.54
N ARG A 56 -13.60 -3.30 -14.71
CA ARG A 56 -13.28 -3.37 -13.28
C ARG A 56 -12.06 -4.28 -13.11
N ALA A 57 -10.95 -3.70 -12.66
CA ALA A 57 -9.77 -4.45 -12.20
C ALA A 57 -9.53 -4.16 -10.70
N VAL A 58 -9.00 -5.15 -9.99
CA VAL A 58 -8.51 -4.99 -8.62
C VAL A 58 -6.99 -4.95 -8.69
N TYR A 59 -6.35 -4.01 -7.98
CA TYR A 59 -4.90 -3.96 -7.85
C TYR A 59 -4.48 -4.00 -6.39
N SER A 60 -3.39 -4.72 -6.14
CA SER A 60 -2.66 -4.67 -4.89
C SER A 60 -1.84 -3.40 -4.79
N ARG A 61 -1.85 -2.81 -3.60
CA ARG A 61 -1.21 -1.53 -3.29
C ARG A 61 -0.42 -1.62 -1.99
N VAL A 62 0.62 -0.82 -1.95
CA VAL A 62 1.21 -0.34 -0.71
C VAL A 62 0.96 1.16 -0.61
N ALA A 63 0.52 1.62 0.55
CA ALA A 63 0.47 3.05 0.88
C ALA A 63 1.44 3.36 2.02
N GLN A 64 1.90 4.61 2.09
CA GLN A 64 2.71 5.12 3.19
C GLN A 64 2.14 6.40 3.77
N VAL A 65 2.38 6.62 5.06
CA VAL A 65 2.20 7.91 5.76
C VAL A 65 3.40 8.13 6.69
N CYS A 66 3.77 9.39 6.93
CA CYS A 66 4.70 9.73 8.00
C CYS A 66 4.10 9.40 9.38
N LYS A 67 4.88 8.83 10.29
CA LYS A 67 4.48 8.64 11.70
C LYS A 67 4.16 9.96 12.39
N ASN A 68 4.86 11.03 12.00
CA ASN A 68 4.69 12.37 12.56
C ASN A 68 3.73 13.27 11.77
N ASP A 69 2.95 12.73 10.83
CA ASP A 69 1.93 13.50 10.10
C ASP A 69 0.94 14.10 11.10
N GLN A 70 0.82 15.43 11.12
CA GLN A 70 -0.11 16.17 11.98
C GLN A 70 -1.38 16.58 11.25
N GLY A 71 -1.51 16.15 9.99
CA GLY A 71 -2.52 16.61 9.06
C GLY A 71 -2.33 18.05 8.61
N GLY A 72 -3.27 18.51 7.79
CA GLY A 72 -3.24 19.86 7.25
C GLY A 72 -3.65 20.92 8.25
N THR A 73 -3.48 22.18 7.88
CA THR A 73 -4.00 23.31 8.67
C THR A 73 -5.52 23.26 8.78
N THR A 74 -6.11 23.88 9.80
CA THR A 74 -7.57 23.92 9.98
C THR A 74 -8.34 24.38 8.73
N HIS A 75 -7.74 25.26 7.92
CA HIS A 75 -8.32 25.77 6.68
C HIS A 75 -8.05 24.90 5.43
N TYR A 76 -7.03 24.03 5.47
CA TYR A 76 -6.63 23.17 4.36
C TYR A 76 -6.20 21.80 4.88
N LEU A 77 -6.98 20.76 4.58
CA LEU A 77 -6.73 19.37 4.98
C LEU A 77 -6.68 19.13 6.51
N GLY A 78 -7.33 19.99 7.32
CA GLY A 78 -7.47 19.77 8.75
C GLY A 78 -8.16 18.44 9.07
N GLY A 79 -7.45 17.55 9.78
CA GLY A 79 -7.92 16.19 10.09
C GLY A 79 -7.68 15.15 9.00
N PHE A 80 -6.96 15.47 7.93
CA PHE A 80 -6.59 14.54 6.87
C PHE A 80 -5.09 14.34 6.80
N PHE A 81 -4.63 13.16 6.35
CA PHE A 81 -3.20 12.95 6.09
C PHE A 81 -2.66 13.98 5.08
N THR A 82 -1.41 14.39 5.26
CA THR A 82 -0.70 15.26 4.31
C THR A 82 0.44 14.52 3.60
N THR A 83 0.80 13.34 4.10
CA THR A 83 1.92 12.52 3.64
C THR A 83 1.49 11.18 3.05
N PHE A 84 0.19 11.00 2.82
CA PHE A 84 -0.36 9.80 2.19
C PHE A 84 0.07 9.69 0.74
N LEU A 85 0.74 8.59 0.40
CA LEU A 85 1.04 8.18 -0.96
C LEU A 85 0.69 6.71 -1.12
N LYS A 86 0.26 6.28 -2.32
CA LYS A 86 0.07 4.86 -2.64
C LYS A 86 0.67 4.51 -3.99
N ALA A 87 1.13 3.27 -4.13
CA ALA A 87 1.71 2.71 -5.34
C ALA A 87 1.16 1.31 -5.60
N ARG A 88 1.08 0.90 -6.87
CA ARG A 88 0.85 -0.51 -7.23
C ARG A 88 2.05 -1.33 -6.76
N ILE A 89 1.79 -2.53 -6.23
CA ILE A 89 2.83 -3.52 -6.02
C ILE A 89 2.60 -4.69 -6.99
N ASP A 90 3.65 -5.08 -7.70
CA ASP A 90 3.55 -6.10 -8.74
C ASP A 90 3.96 -7.46 -8.18
N CYS A 91 3.10 -8.46 -8.38
CA CYS A 91 3.43 -9.86 -8.24
C CYS A 91 3.08 -10.56 -9.55
N SER A 92 4.09 -10.89 -10.37
CA SER A 92 3.86 -11.40 -11.72
C SER A 92 4.93 -12.37 -12.19
N ILE A 93 4.56 -13.19 -13.17
CA ILE A 93 5.50 -14.00 -13.93
C ILE A 93 5.85 -13.21 -15.20
N PRO A 94 7.15 -12.95 -15.45
CA PRO A 94 7.57 -12.19 -16.61
C PRO A 94 7.33 -12.96 -17.92
N GLY A 95 7.08 -12.24 -19.01
CA GLY A 95 6.85 -12.79 -20.35
C GLY A 95 6.50 -11.68 -21.34
N ASN A 96 6.26 -12.04 -22.62
CA ASN A 96 5.81 -11.08 -23.63
C ASN A 96 4.50 -10.38 -23.22
N VAL A 97 3.62 -11.13 -22.56
CA VAL A 97 2.46 -10.62 -21.82
C VAL A 97 2.62 -11.14 -20.40
N PRO A 98 2.94 -10.29 -19.41
CA PRO A 98 3.13 -10.74 -18.04
C PRO A 98 1.82 -11.28 -17.44
N PHE A 99 1.93 -12.31 -16.60
CA PHE A 99 0.79 -12.86 -15.86
C PHE A 99 0.81 -12.32 -14.42
N TYR A 100 -0.23 -11.60 -14.02
CA TYR A 100 -0.31 -10.91 -12.73
C TYR A 100 -1.18 -11.65 -11.71
N PHE A 101 -0.72 -11.66 -10.46
CA PHE A 101 -1.48 -12.05 -9.27
C PHE A 101 -1.84 -10.76 -8.53
N ASP A 102 -2.95 -10.12 -8.92
CA ASP A 102 -3.26 -8.76 -8.50
C ASP A 102 -3.93 -8.64 -7.13
N GLU A 103 -4.32 -9.74 -6.49
CA GLU A 103 -5.10 -9.71 -5.24
C GLU A 103 -4.27 -10.20 -4.04
N ILE A 104 -3.65 -9.28 -3.31
CA ILE A 104 -2.94 -9.57 -2.07
C ILE A 104 -3.92 -10.05 -1.00
N GLN A 105 -3.56 -11.12 -0.31
CA GLN A 105 -4.34 -11.78 0.73
C GLN A 105 -3.75 -11.58 2.13
N GLY A 106 -2.44 -11.35 2.22
CA GLY A 106 -1.75 -11.13 3.49
C GLY A 106 -0.27 -10.88 3.30
N THR A 107 0.37 -10.37 4.35
CA THR A 107 1.83 -10.21 4.37
C THR A 107 2.44 -10.79 5.64
N PHE A 108 3.72 -11.17 5.53
CA PHE A 108 4.59 -11.51 6.65
C PHE A 108 5.90 -10.74 6.51
N VAL A 109 6.45 -10.26 7.63
CA VAL A 109 7.72 -9.54 7.64
C VAL A 109 8.77 -10.38 8.35
N PHE A 110 9.92 -10.50 7.71
CA PHE A 110 11.09 -11.20 8.20
C PHE A 110 12.27 -10.22 8.28
N ASP A 111 12.94 -10.16 9.42
CA ASP A 111 14.17 -9.39 9.58
C ASP A 111 15.37 -10.23 9.11
N GLU A 112 15.94 -9.86 7.96
CA GLU A 112 17.11 -10.51 7.38
C GLU A 112 18.39 -9.69 7.66
N GLY A 113 18.78 -9.65 8.93
CA GLY A 113 20.01 -9.00 9.38
C GLY A 113 19.93 -7.48 9.34
N GLY A 114 18.85 -6.90 9.87
CA GLY A 114 18.56 -5.46 9.84
C GLY A 114 17.90 -5.00 8.54
N ARG A 115 17.48 -5.95 7.68
CA ARG A 115 16.77 -5.67 6.44
C ARG A 115 15.37 -6.28 6.53
N ASP A 116 14.37 -5.43 6.54
CA ASP A 116 12.98 -5.89 6.56
C ASP A 116 12.58 -6.41 5.18
N ILE A 117 12.34 -7.72 5.11
CA ILE A 117 11.83 -8.43 3.94
C ILE A 117 10.35 -8.72 4.13
N ILE A 118 9.54 -8.34 3.16
CA ILE A 118 8.10 -8.53 3.15
C ILE A 118 7.77 -9.65 2.17
N TYR A 119 7.13 -10.69 2.68
CA TYR A 119 6.49 -11.75 1.90
C TYR A 119 5.02 -11.38 1.74
N GLY A 120 4.53 -11.26 0.51
CA GLY A 120 3.11 -11.08 0.20
C GLY A 120 2.54 -12.32 -0.45
N VAL A 121 1.37 -12.77 0.01
CA VAL A 121 0.60 -13.85 -0.61
C VAL A 121 -0.45 -13.23 -1.53
N PHE A 122 -0.50 -13.65 -2.78
CA PHE A 122 -1.38 -13.09 -3.81
C PHE A 122 -2.20 -14.18 -4.49
N THR A 123 -3.38 -13.82 -4.97
CA THR A 123 -4.24 -14.66 -5.81
C THR A 123 -4.55 -13.96 -7.12
N THR A 124 -5.00 -14.74 -8.09
CA THR A 124 -5.67 -14.23 -9.29
C THR A 124 -7.11 -13.81 -8.96
N PRO A 125 -7.74 -12.94 -9.78
CA PRO A 125 -9.14 -12.56 -9.57
C PRO A 125 -10.12 -13.75 -9.62
N GLU A 126 -11.23 -13.66 -8.88
CA GLU A 126 -12.23 -14.75 -8.76
C GLU A 126 -12.77 -15.25 -10.11
N ASN A 127 -12.91 -14.36 -11.10
CA ASN A 127 -13.44 -14.68 -12.43
C ASN A 127 -12.34 -15.10 -13.44
N SER A 128 -11.18 -15.55 -12.97
CA SER A 128 -10.04 -15.93 -13.81
C SER A 128 -9.56 -17.36 -13.52
N VAL A 129 -8.51 -17.82 -14.20
CA VAL A 129 -7.86 -19.10 -13.87
C VAL A 129 -7.27 -18.99 -12.47
N LEU A 130 -7.77 -19.81 -11.54
CA LEU A 130 -7.35 -19.78 -10.14
C LEU A 130 -5.86 -20.08 -10.01
N GLY A 131 -5.14 -19.17 -9.37
CA GLY A 131 -3.74 -19.31 -9.06
C GLY A 131 -3.37 -18.51 -7.81
N SER A 132 -2.26 -18.91 -7.18
CA SER A 132 -1.68 -18.18 -6.06
C SER A 132 -0.18 -18.03 -6.25
N ALA A 133 0.38 -16.96 -5.70
CA ALA A 133 1.81 -16.68 -5.72
C ALA A 133 2.27 -16.09 -4.39
N VAL A 134 3.55 -16.25 -4.10
CA VAL A 134 4.24 -15.55 -3.01
C VAL A 134 5.30 -14.67 -3.63
N CYS A 135 5.22 -13.36 -3.42
CA CYS A 135 6.21 -12.40 -3.88
C CYS A 135 6.95 -11.78 -2.70
N VAL A 136 8.21 -11.42 -2.93
CA VAL A 136 9.14 -10.95 -1.90
C VAL A 136 9.59 -9.54 -2.24
N TYR A 137 9.50 -8.64 -1.28
CA TYR A 137 9.87 -7.23 -1.42
C TYR A 137 10.79 -6.83 -0.27
N SER A 138 11.78 -5.98 -0.53
CA SER A 138 12.49 -5.32 0.56
C SER A 138 11.81 -4.00 0.89
N ILE A 139 11.82 -3.59 2.17
CA ILE A 139 11.32 -2.27 2.55
C ILE A 139 12.09 -1.14 1.83
N ALA A 140 13.37 -1.36 1.52
CA ALA A 140 14.20 -0.43 0.76
C ALA A 140 13.66 -0.22 -0.67
N ALA A 141 13.27 -1.30 -1.36
CA ALA A 141 12.64 -1.19 -2.68
C ALA A 141 11.29 -0.46 -2.61
N ILE A 142 10.47 -0.72 -1.59
CA ILE A 142 9.21 0.00 -1.38
C ILE A 142 9.46 1.50 -1.16
N ARG A 143 10.46 1.87 -0.35
CA ARG A 143 10.84 3.29 -0.18
C ARG A 143 11.21 3.94 -1.51
N GLN A 144 11.96 3.24 -2.34
CA GLN A 144 12.39 3.74 -3.64
C GLN A 144 11.19 3.99 -4.58
N LEU A 145 10.09 3.22 -4.46
CA LEU A 145 8.87 3.48 -5.23
C LEU A 145 8.26 4.87 -4.94
N PHE A 146 8.49 5.43 -3.74
CA PHE A 146 7.94 6.72 -3.32
C PHE A 146 8.97 7.87 -3.37
N SER A 147 10.20 7.62 -3.79
CA SER A 147 11.25 8.65 -3.89
C SER A 147 11.35 9.30 -5.28
N MET A 148 10.44 8.95 -6.19
CA MET A 148 10.35 9.50 -7.55
C MET A 148 9.29 10.59 -7.66
#